data_AF-A0A3E3E5C1-F1
#
_entry.id   AF-A0A3E3E5C1-F1
#
_cell.length_a   1.000
_cell.length_b   1.000
_cell.length_c   1.000
_cell.angle_alpha   90.00
_cell.angle_beta   90.00
_cell.angle_gamma   90.00
#
_symmetry.space_group_name_H-M   'P 1'
#
loop_
_entity.id
_entity.type
_entity.pdbx_description
1 polymer ?
#
loop_
_entity_poly.entity_id
_entity_poly.type
_entity_poly.pdbx_seq_one_letter_code
_entity_poly.pdbx_strand_id
1 'polypeptide(L)' 'MNEYMELLDKPYLKNNEIAKLLNTSPSTVSNMIKEQGLKKWPWGYSTDELIKKLGLQPYINRQKKKAPTADQSKSAK' A
#
# COMPACT_ATOMS: atom_id res chain seq x y z
N MET A 1 7.56 4.54 -13.08
CA MET A 1 6.63 3.67 -12.32
C MET A 1 6.70 4.07 -10.86
N ASN A 2 5.55 4.17 -10.19
CA ASN A 2 5.48 4.56 -8.77
C ASN A 2 5.68 3.28 -7.94
N GLU A 3 6.86 3.08 -7.33
CA GLU A 3 7.19 1.90 -6.50
C GLU A 3 6.08 1.61 -5.46
N TYR A 4 5.45 2.66 -4.95
CA TYR A 4 4.34 2.59 -3.99
C TYR A 4 3.05 1.96 -4.53
N MET A 5 2.75 2.09 -5.84
CA MET A 5 1.55 1.47 -6.41
C MET A 5 1.75 -0.04 -6.59
N GLU A 6 2.98 -0.47 -6.91
CA GLU A 6 3.32 -1.89 -7.02
C GLU A 6 3.22 -2.62 -5.67
N LEU A 7 3.48 -1.92 -4.57
CA LEU A 7 3.26 -2.46 -3.22
C LEU A 7 1.77 -2.64 -2.90
N LEU A 8 0.93 -1.69 -3.30
CA LEU A 8 -0.52 -1.77 -3.06
C LEU A 8 -1.22 -2.81 -3.92
N ASP A 9 -0.58 -3.28 -4.99
CA ASP A 9 -1.08 -4.38 -5.83
C ASP A 9 -0.88 -5.75 -5.16
N LYS A 10 0.09 -5.85 -4.23
CA LYS A 10 0.36 -7.10 -3.49
C LYS A 10 -0.79 -7.38 -2.52
N PRO A 11 -1.30 -8.62 -2.44
CA PRO A 11 -2.35 -8.98 -1.48
C PRO A 11 -1.86 -8.90 -0.02
N TYR A 12 -0.55 -8.98 0.19
CA TYR A 12 0.06 -8.93 1.51
C TYR A 12 1.35 -8.12 1.53
N LEU A 13 1.53 -7.39 2.62
CA LEU A 13 2.67 -6.49 2.83
C LEU A 13 3.42 -6.80 4.12
N LYS A 14 4.75 -6.63 4.07
CA LYS A 14 5.64 -6.73 5.24
C LYS A 14 5.82 -5.36 5.89
N ASN A 15 6.23 -5.33 7.16
CA ASN A 15 6.44 -4.07 7.90
C ASN A 15 7.31 -3.05 7.16
N ASN A 16 8.38 -3.49 6.50
CA ASN A 16 9.24 -2.59 5.72
C ASN A 16 8.51 -1.96 4.52
N GLU A 17 7.65 -2.71 3.84
CA GLU A 17 6.88 -2.21 2.69
C GLU A 17 5.80 -1.24 3.15
N ILE A 18 5.13 -1.55 4.26
CA ILE A 18 4.14 -0.68 4.90
C ILE A 18 4.79 0.61 5.39
N ALA A 19 5.99 0.51 5.97
CA ALA A 19 6.79 1.65 6.41
C ALA A 19 7.12 2.59 5.25
N LYS A 20 7.54 2.05 4.11
CA LYS A 20 7.73 2.82 2.88
C LYS A 20 6.44 3.50 2.42
N LEU A 21 5.32 2.78 2.36
CA LEU A 21 4.02 3.32 1.92
C LEU A 21 3.55 4.50 2.77
N LEU A 22 3.72 4.38 4.08
CA LEU A 22 3.34 5.41 5.05
C LEU A 22 4.41 6.48 5.24
N ASN A 23 5.56 6.35 4.59
CA ASN A 23 6.75 7.16 4.83
C ASN A 23 7.07 7.30 6.33
N THR A 24 7.08 6.16 7.03
CA THR A 24 7.31 6.07 8.48
C THR A 24 8.29 4.96 8.81
N SER A 25 8.64 4.82 10.08
CA SER A 25 9.58 3.79 10.55
C SER A 25 8.87 2.44 10.75
N PRO A 26 9.53 1.30 10.48
CA PRO A 26 8.95 -0.04 10.70
C PRO A 26 8.59 -0.30 12.18
N SER A 27 9.26 0.37 13.12
CA SER A 27 8.89 0.36 14.54
C SER A 27 7.52 1.00 14.78
N THR A 28 7.26 2.16 14.17
CA THR A 28 5.97 2.85 14.21
C THR A 28 4.88 1.98 13.60
N VAL A 29 5.15 1.37 12.44
CA VAL A 29 4.23 0.42 11.81
C VAL A 29 3.89 -0.73 12.74
N SER A 30 4.88 -1.27 13.45
CA SER A 30 4.66 -2.40 14.38
C SER A 30 3.73 -2.01 15.54
N ASN A 31 3.88 -0.79 16.08
CA ASN A 31 2.95 -0.25 17.06
C ASN A 31 1.56 -0.04 16.46
N MET A 32 1.44 0.60 15.30
CA MET A 32 0.15 0.84 14.64
C MET A 32 -0.59 -0.47 14.36
N ILE A 33 0.12 -1.50 13.90
CA ILE A 33 -0.45 -2.82 13.65
C ILE A 33 -0.99 -3.45 14.94
N LYS A 34 -0.24 -3.32 16.05
CA LYS A 34 -0.65 -3.81 17.35
C LYS A 34 -1.88 -3.06 17.88
N GLU A 35 -1.90 -1.74 17.73
CA GLU A 35 -3.01 -0.88 18.13
C GLU A 35 -4.29 -1.16 17.32
N GLN A 36 -4.15 -1.43 16.03
CA GLN A 36 -5.28 -1.72 15.13
C GLN A 36 -5.80 -3.16 15.22
N GLY A 37 -5.09 -4.04 15.94
CA GLY A 37 -5.42 -5.45 16.07
C GLY A 37 -5.27 -6.23 14.75
N LEU A 38 -4.34 -5.82 13.89
CA LEU A 38 -4.14 -6.42 12.58
C LEU A 38 -3.53 -7.83 12.69
N LYS A 39 -4.13 -8.81 12.01
CA LYS A 39 -3.65 -10.19 12.04
C LYS A 39 -2.39 -10.34 11.18
N LYS A 40 -1.32 -10.84 11.81
CA LYS A 40 -0.08 -11.20 11.12
C LYS A 40 -0.18 -12.60 10.52
N TRP A 41 0.08 -12.70 9.22
CA TRP A 41 0.23 -13.96 8.50
C TRP A 41 1.71 -14.24 8.23
N PRO A 42 2.10 -15.51 7.93
CA PRO A 42 3.50 -15.84 7.67
C PRO A 42 4.09 -15.07 6.47
N TRP A 43 3.25 -14.65 5.53
CA TRP A 43 3.64 -13.86 4.36
C TRP A 43 3.45 -12.34 4.54
N GLY A 44 2.87 -11.87 5.65
CA GLY A 44 2.68 -10.44 5.94
C GLY A 44 1.32 -10.07 6.50
N TYR A 45 0.90 -8.83 6.27
CA TYR A 45 -0.39 -8.29 6.67
C TYR A 45 -1.25 -8.07 5.43
N SER A 46 -2.57 -8.30 5.56
CA SER A 46 -3.50 -8.11 4.45
C SER A 46 -3.52 -6.65 4.03
N THR A 47 -3.28 -6.41 2.75
CA THR A 47 -3.28 -5.07 2.17
C THR A 47 -4.64 -4.40 2.32
N ASP A 48 -5.74 -5.13 2.10
CA ASP A 48 -7.09 -4.61 2.30
C ASP A 48 -7.36 -4.14 3.73
N GLU A 49 -6.92 -4.94 4.72
CA GLU A 49 -7.07 -4.58 6.13
C GLU A 49 -6.23 -3.36 6.48
N LEU A 50 -5.00 -3.29 5.97
CA LEU A 50 -4.13 -2.11 6.13
C LEU A 50 -4.79 -0.87 5.54
N ILE A 51 -5.35 -0.97 4.33
CA ILE A 51 -6.00 0.16 3.66
C ILE A 51 -7.19 0.66 4.46
N LYS A 52 -7.99 -0.25 5.00
CA LYS A 52 -9.19 0.05 5.79
C LYS A 52 -8.85 0.63 7.17
N LYS A 53 -7.89 0.02 7.88
CA LYS A 53 -7.53 0.39 9.26
C LYS A 53 -6.62 1.60 9.35
N LEU A 54 -5.69 1.75 8.40
CA LEU A 54 -4.71 2.84 8.38
C LEU A 54 -5.18 4.03 7.53
N GLY A 55 -6.39 3.96 6.96
CA GLY A 55 -6.96 5.07 6.18
C GLY A 55 -6.12 5.42 4.95
N LEU A 56 -5.57 4.43 4.25
CA LEU A 56 -4.73 4.66 3.06
C LEU A 56 -5.54 5.08 1.83
N GLN A 57 -6.87 4.96 1.85
CA GLN A 57 -7.77 5.32 0.73
C GLN A 57 -7.50 6.71 0.11
N PRO A 58 -7.41 7.82 0.89
CA PRO A 58 -7.06 9.13 0.34
C PRO A 58 -5.67 9.17 -0.32
N TYR A 59 -4.68 8.44 0.22
CA TYR A 59 -3.36 8.33 -0.39
C TYR A 59 -3.42 7.59 -1.72
N ILE A 60 -4.12 6.45 -1.77
CA ILE A 60 -4.34 5.67 -3.01
C ILE A 60 -5.04 6.52 -4.06
N ASN A 61 -6.10 7.25 -3.69
CA ASN A 61 -6.82 8.13 -4.61
C ASN A 61 -5.95 9.29 -5.12
N ARG A 62 -5.09 9.87 -4.28
CA ARG A 62 -4.13 10.90 -4.69
C ARG A 62 -3.09 10.36 -5.66
N GLN A 63 -2.60 9.14 -5.43
CA GLN A 63 -1.64 8.48 -6.32
C GLN A 63 -2.30 8.06 -7.65
N LYS A 64 -3.52 7.51 -7.62
CA LYS A 64 -4.32 7.21 -8.82
C LYS A 64 -4.62 8.46 -9.66
N LYS A 65 -4.87 9.61 -9.03
CA LYS A 65 -5.06 10.90 -9.72
C LYS A 65 -3.76 11.48 -10.30
N LYS A 66 -2.60 11.17 -9.72
CA LYS A 66 -1.28 11.67 -10.16
C LYS A 66 -0.59 10.76 -11.17
N ALA A 67 -0.92 9.47 -11.19
CA ALA A 67 -0.52 8.63 -12.30
C ALA A 67 -1.28 9.16 -13.53
N PRO A 68 -0.60 9.69 -14.57
CA PRO A 68 -1.25 9.75 -15.87
C PRO A 68 -1.73 8.32 -16.12
N THR A 69 -3.01 8.16 -16.43
CA THR A 69 -3.52 6.91 -16.98
C THR A 69 -2.50 6.52 -18.04
N ALA A 70 -1.74 5.46 -17.78
CA ALA A 70 -0.87 4.89 -18.77
C ALA A 70 -1.84 4.31 -19.80
N ASP A 71 -2.28 5.19 -20.70
CA ASP A 71 -2.94 4.86 -21.94
C ASP A 71 -1.88 4.12 -22.77
N GLN A 72 -1.67 2.86 -22.41
CA GLN A 72 -1.18 1.87 -23.35
C GLN A 72 -2.41 1.30 -24.06
N SER A 73 -3.14 2.15 -24.78
CA SER A 73 -4.24 1.73 -25.64
C SER A 73 -4.24 2.52 -26.94
N LYS A 74 -3.13 2.44 -27.68
CA LYS A 74 -3.11 2.09 -29.12
C LYS A 74 -1.69 2.14 -29.66
N SER A 75 -1.02 0.99 -29.61
CA SER A 75 -0.18 0.61 -30.74
C SER A 75 -1.09 -0.03 -31.79
N ALA A 76 -0.74 0.14 -33.07
CA ALA A 76 -1.41 -0.28 -34.29
C ALA A 76 -2.48 0.67 -34.88
N LYS A 77 -2.03 1.59 -35.75
CA LYS A 77 -2.33 1.48 -37.19
C LYS A 77 -1.26 2.18 -38.01
#